data_AF-A0A528UYZ8-F1
#
_entry.id   AF-A0A528UYZ8-F1
#
_cell.length_a   1.000
_cell.length_b   1.000
_cell.length_c   1.000
_cell.angle_alpha   90.00
_cell.angle_beta   90.00
_cell.angle_gamma   90.00
#
_symmetry.space_group_name_H-M   'P 1'
#
loop_
_entity.id
_entity.type
_entity.pdbx_description
1 polymer ?
#
loop_
_entity_poly.entity_id
_entity_poly.type
_entity_poly.pdbx_seq_one_letter_code
_entity_poly.pdbx_strand_id
1 'polypeptide(L)' 'MAPGSTIEFQCLDSSGGQLTLDSTVDDVALLDFAKVNPVTGPIYVEGAEPGDALKITIEAFKPSGFGWTA' A
#
# COMPACT_ATOMS: atom_id res chain seq x y z
N MET A 1 10.65 -14.17 6.35
CA MET A 1 11.86 -13.33 6.39
C MET A 1 12.37 -13.25 7.81
N ALA A 2 13.69 -13.28 7.97
CA ALA A 2 14.34 -13.20 9.26
C ALA A 2 14.11 -11.83 9.92
N PRO A 3 13.97 -11.76 11.26
CA PRO A 3 13.97 -10.50 11.99
C PRO A 3 15.18 -9.62 11.64
N GLY A 4 14.95 -8.31 11.46
CA GLY A 4 15.99 -7.35 11.07
C GLY A 4 16.23 -7.23 9.56
N SER A 5 15.49 -7.99 8.73
CA SER A 5 15.54 -7.83 7.26
C SER A 5 14.98 -6.47 6.83
N THR A 6 15.60 -5.84 5.83
CA THR A 6 15.06 -4.67 5.13
C THR A 6 14.37 -5.10 3.84
N ILE A 7 13.20 -4.52 3.57
CA ILE A 7 12.43 -4.72 2.33
C ILE A 7 11.92 -3.40 1.78
N GLU A 8 11.73 -3.35 0.47
CA GLU A 8 11.05 -2.27 -0.23
C GLU A 8 9.66 -2.75 -0.67
N PHE A 9 8.64 -1.91 -0.45
CA PHE A 9 7.29 -2.16 -0.94
C PHE A 9 7.01 -1.25 -2.15
N GLN A 10 6.45 -1.85 -3.19
CA GLN A 10 5.75 -1.12 -4.24
C GLN A 10 4.25 -1.24 -3.97
N CYS A 11 3.61 -0.11 -3.70
CA CYS A 11 2.20 -0.04 -3.33
C CYS A 11 1.40 0.69 -4.41
N LEU A 12 0.22 0.17 -4.74
CA LEU A 12 -0.79 0.94 -5.46
C LEU A 12 -1.40 2.00 -4.53
N ASP A 13 -1.91 3.08 -5.11
CA ASP A 13 -2.67 4.07 -4.34
C ASP A 13 -4.04 3.50 -3.91
N SER A 14 -4.78 4.26 -3.09
CA SER A 14 -6.05 3.86 -2.50
C SER A 14 -7.15 3.53 -3.53
N SER A 15 -7.05 4.02 -4.76
CA SER A 15 -7.98 3.66 -5.84
C SER A 15 -7.75 2.23 -6.35
N GLY A 16 -6.63 1.60 -6.00
CA GLY A 16 -6.23 0.33 -6.61
C GLY A 16 -5.73 0.49 -8.06
N GLY A 17 -5.20 1.68 -8.40
CA GLY A 17 -4.75 2.01 -9.75
C GLY A 17 -5.89 2.32 -10.73
N GLN A 18 -7.10 2.57 -10.23
CA GLN A 18 -8.27 2.89 -11.03
C GLN A 18 -8.27 4.36 -11.51
N LEU A 19 -7.59 5.25 -10.79
CA LEU A 19 -7.45 6.66 -11.17
C LEU A 19 -6.06 6.95 -11.71
N THR A 20 -5.99 7.76 -12.76
CA THR A 20 -4.76 8.13 -13.46
C THR A 20 -4.67 9.65 -13.64
N LEU A 21 -3.56 10.12 -14.23
CA LEU A 21 -3.35 11.53 -14.57
C LEU A 21 -4.43 12.10 -15.50
N ASP A 22 -5.09 11.24 -16.28
CA ASP A 22 -6.13 11.64 -17.24
C ASP A 22 -7.54 11.51 -16.66
N SER A 23 -7.69 11.07 -15.41
CA SER A 23 -8.99 10.94 -14.75
C SER A 23 -9.62 12.31 -14.48
N THR A 24 -10.95 12.31 -14.56
CA THR A 24 -11.83 13.44 -14.29
C THR A 24 -12.63 13.20 -13.01
N VAL A 25 -13.43 14.20 -12.60
CA VAL A 25 -14.32 14.06 -11.43
C VAL A 25 -15.38 12.96 -11.63
N ASP A 26 -15.81 12.72 -12.87
CA ASP A 26 -16.83 11.70 -13.17
C ASP A 26 -16.30 10.28 -12.90
N ASP A 27 -14.98 10.07 -13.07
CA ASP A 27 -14.34 8.77 -12.84
C ASP A 27 -14.31 8.37 -11.36
N VAL A 28 -14.36 9.34 -10.44
CA VAL A 28 -14.45 9.08 -9.00
C VAL A 28 -15.73 8.29 -8.66
N ALA A 29 -16.85 8.62 -9.32
CA ALA A 29 -18.13 7.94 -9.12
C ALA A 29 -18.14 6.51 -9.70
N LEU A 30 -17.18 6.17 -10.56
CA LEU A 30 -17.07 4.88 -11.23
C LEU A 30 -16.11 3.90 -10.53
N LEU A 31 -15.49 4.31 -9.41
CA LEU A 31 -14.60 3.45 -8.63
C LEU A 31 -15.28 2.13 -8.23
N ASP A 32 -14.62 1.01 -8.52
CA ASP A 32 -14.97 -0.28 -7.99
C ASP A 32 -14.48 -0.39 -6.53
N PHE A 33 -15.40 -0.18 -5.59
CA PHE A 33 -15.14 -0.24 -4.15
C PHE A 33 -14.75 -1.64 -3.65
N ALA A 34 -14.91 -2.70 -4.47
CA ALA A 34 -14.35 -4.00 -4.11
C ALA A 34 -12.82 -4.06 -4.28
N LYS A 35 -12.21 -3.07 -4.95
CA LYS A 35 -10.78 -3.04 -5.29
C LYS A 35 -10.01 -1.90 -4.62
N VAL A 36 -10.68 -1.02 -3.88
CA VAL A 36 -10.02 0.09 -3.19
C VAL A 36 -9.18 -0.42 -2.01
N ASN A 37 -8.20 0.39 -1.61
CA ASN A 37 -7.28 0.15 -0.49
C ASN A 37 -6.55 -1.20 -0.57
N PRO A 38 -5.91 -1.55 -1.71
CA PRO A 38 -5.05 -2.72 -1.75
C PRO A 38 -3.90 -2.57 -0.75
N VAL A 39 -3.57 -3.65 -0.07
CA VAL A 39 -2.42 -3.72 0.84
C VAL A 39 -1.36 -4.66 0.25
N THR A 40 -0.11 -4.20 0.16
CA THR A 40 0.99 -5.04 -0.31
C THR A 40 1.45 -5.96 0.82
N GLY A 41 1.21 -7.26 0.66
CA GLY A 41 1.47 -8.28 1.68
C GLY A 41 0.51 -9.47 1.54
N PRO A 42 0.41 -10.33 2.57
CA PRO A 42 1.09 -10.24 3.87
C PRO A 42 2.58 -10.57 3.79
N ILE A 43 3.36 -10.12 4.78
CA ILE A 43 4.75 -10.51 4.96
C ILE A 43 4.85 -11.43 6.18
N TYR A 44 5.40 -12.63 5.96
CA TYR A 44 5.70 -13.58 7.03
C TYR A 44 7.04 -13.26 7.70
N VAL A 45 7.04 -13.02 9.02
CA VAL A 45 8.23 -12.80 9.84
C VAL A 45 8.52 -14.09 10.61
N GLU A 46 9.72 -14.64 10.42
CA GLU A 46 10.14 -15.88 11.05
C GLU A 46 10.22 -15.74 12.57
N GLY A 47 9.57 -16.66 13.30
CA GLY A 47 9.59 -16.71 14.76
C GLY A 47 8.65 -15.75 15.47
N ALA A 48 7.84 -14.95 14.74
CA ALA A 48 6.82 -14.11 15.36
C ALA A 48 5.61 -14.95 15.80
N GLU A 49 5.17 -14.78 17.04
CA GLU A 49 4.06 -15.53 17.66
C GLU A 49 2.91 -14.61 18.13
N PRO A 50 1.68 -15.15 18.34
CA PRO A 50 0.59 -14.38 18.94
C PRO A 50 0.98 -13.79 20.29
N GLY A 51 0.90 -12.46 20.42
CA GLY A 51 1.29 -11.73 21.63
C GLY A 51 2.58 -10.92 21.47
N ASP A 52 3.37 -11.21 20.45
CA ASP A 52 4.56 -10.43 20.12
C ASP A 52 4.23 -9.06 19.53
N ALA A 53 5.18 -8.13 19.63
CA ALA A 53 5.16 -6.86 18.93
C ALA A 53 6.14 -6.89 17.74
N LEU A 54 5.68 -6.49 16.56
CA LEU A 54 6.55 -6.21 15.43
C LEU A 54 7.03 -4.75 15.48
N LYS A 55 8.33 -4.54 15.71
CA LYS A 55 8.96 -3.22 15.55
C LYS A 55 9.33 -3.02 14.09
N ILE A 56 8.67 -2.06 13.44
CA ILE A 56 8.97 -1.67 12.06
C ILE A 56 9.62 -0.28 12.05
N THR A 57 10.73 -0.16 11.32
CA THR A 57 11.36 1.14 11.03
C THR A 57 11.05 1.50 9.59
N ILE A 58 10.48 2.69 9.35
CA ILE A 58 10.33 3.23 8.00
C ILE A 58 11.60 4.01 7.67
N GLU A 59 12.48 3.41 6.86
CA GLU A 59 13.77 4.03 6.50
C GLU A 59 13.61 5.14 5.47
N ALA A 60 12.76 4.92 4.46
CA ALA A 60 12.50 5.87 3.39
C ALA A 60 11.07 5.72 2.87
N PHE A 61 10.56 6.80 2.30
CA PHE A 61 9.31 6.83 1.56
C PHE A 61 9.50 7.61 0.26
N LYS A 62 9.16 6.99 -0.87
CA LYS A 62 9.18 7.64 -2.18
C LYS A 62 7.76 7.60 -2.78
N PRO A 63 7.12 8.76 -3.02
CA PRO A 63 5.81 8.77 -3.65
C PRO A 63 5.89 8.30 -5.11
N SER A 64 4.79 7.74 -5.61
CA SER A 64 4.63 7.24 -6.97
C SER A 64 4.63 8.34 -8.05
N GLY A 65 4.52 9.62 -7.65
CA GLY A 65 4.68 10.80 -8.52
C GLY A 65 3.38 11.53 -8.87
N PHE A 66 2.26 10.81 -8.93
CA PHE A 66 0.91 11.35 -9.09
C PHE A 66 0.08 11.05 -7.83
N GLY A 67 -0.87 11.92 -7.52
CA GLY A 67 -1.84 11.73 -6.45
C GLY A 67 -3.17 12.39 -6.82
N TRP A 68 -4.25 11.92 -6.20
CA TRP A 68 -5.62 12.38 -6.43
C TRP A 68 -6.31 12.72 -5.11
N THR A 69 -7.41 13.48 -5.18
CA THR A 69 -8.30 13.81 -4.05
C THR A 69 -9.75 13.74 -4.50
N ALA A 70 -10.67 13.38 -3.60
CA ALA A 70 -12.11 13.35 -3.83
C ALA A 70 -12.87 13.72 -2.54
#